data_AF-A0A2G8HUZ3-F1
#
_entry.id   AF-A0A2G8HUZ3-F1
#
_cell.length_a   1.000
_cell.length_b   1.000
_cell.length_c   1.000
_cell.angle_alpha   90.00
_cell.angle_beta   90.00
_cell.angle_gamma   90.00
#
_symmetry.space_group_name_H-M   'P 1'
#
loop_
_entity.id
_entity.type
_entity.pdbx_description
1 polymer ?
#
loop_
_entity_poly.entity_id
_entity_poly.type
_entity_poly.pdbx_seq_one_letter_code
_entity_poly.pdbx_strand_id
1 'polypeptide(L)'
;MKHQMKWLVLASLLSVTACKTQEEIQREQVVDNISIQMVENQKLTAGANVRLQNIEERLGMLTGQVEDSNHNTKEQLTKQVEELKAKITLLEEKDKANDEKLTKIDSQLEQQDKYLQKLLSTLSSKTSSKSSKKESPYQEAMSAYSSGNYKKAQALLQALESKSSIKGKQRARVLHNLGMSAYINKNNNDATVFFSKLFTEFPKSNYNANGLLYLSKTLKRLNQSEQAKQTLEELIKRFPNSKKVKEAKSLLAKL
;
A
#
# COMPACT_ATOMS: atom_id res chain seq x y z
N MET A 1 45.87 115.47 1.03
CA MET A 1 46.72 114.27 1.12
C MET A 1 46.48 113.37 2.36
N LYS A 2 45.95 113.85 3.50
CA LYS A 2 45.72 113.00 4.71
C LYS A 2 44.52 112.02 4.64
N HIS A 3 43.57 112.20 3.72
CA HIS A 3 42.39 111.31 3.61
C HIS A 3 42.63 110.04 2.77
N GLN A 4 43.52 110.09 1.77
CA GLN A 4 43.81 108.91 0.94
C GLN A 4 44.69 107.87 1.66
N MET A 5 45.55 108.32 2.57
CA MET A 5 46.38 107.41 3.37
C MET A 5 45.56 106.62 4.40
N LYS A 6 44.42 107.15 4.87
CA LYS A 6 43.51 106.43 5.77
C LYS A 6 42.73 105.31 5.07
N TRP A 7 42.39 105.48 3.78
CA TRP A 7 41.70 104.44 2.99
C TRP A 7 42.63 103.31 2.57
N LEU A 8 43.89 103.60 2.26
CA LEU A 8 44.90 102.58 1.96
C LEU A 8 45.25 101.69 3.15
N VAL A 9 45.33 102.26 4.36
CA VAL A 9 45.56 101.48 5.59
C VAL A 9 44.34 100.60 5.92
N LEU A 10 43.12 101.10 5.72
CA LEU A 10 41.89 100.32 5.91
C LEU A 10 41.78 99.15 4.91
N ALA A 11 42.19 99.35 3.65
CA ALA A 11 42.21 98.31 2.63
C ALA A 11 43.26 97.22 2.92
N SER A 12 44.42 97.59 3.47
CA SER A 12 45.46 96.62 3.86
C SER A 12 45.04 95.75 5.05
N LEU A 13 44.27 96.30 6.01
CA LEU A 13 43.78 95.55 7.17
C LEU A 13 42.68 94.54 6.80
N LEU A 14 41.87 94.83 5.76
CA LEU A 14 40.86 93.88 5.23
C LEU A 14 41.44 92.74 4.38
N SER A 15 42.72 92.84 3.98
CA SER A 15 43.36 91.85 3.10
C SER A 15 43.93 90.65 3.86
N VAL A 16 44.24 90.80 5.15
CA VAL A 16 44.90 89.76 5.96
C VAL A 16 43.90 88.77 6.57
N THR A 17 42.60 89.08 6.57
CA THR A 17 41.54 88.17 7.04
C THR A 17 41.00 87.24 5.97
N ALA A 18 41.58 87.22 4.76
CA ALA A 18 41.06 86.49 3.61
C ALA A 18 41.78 85.16 3.29
N CYS A 19 42.80 84.77 4.04
CA CYS A 19 43.50 83.49 3.85
C CYS A 19 43.13 82.48 4.95
N LYS A 20 42.29 81.51 4.58
CA LYS A 20 41.91 80.36 5.42
C LYS A 20 43.16 79.54 5.76
N THR A 21 43.31 79.14 7.02
CA THR A 21 44.47 78.36 7.49
C THR A 21 44.39 76.90 7.02
N GLN A 22 45.53 76.21 6.88
CA GLN A 22 45.58 74.80 6.45
C GLN A 22 44.79 73.87 7.40
N GLU A 23 44.77 74.20 8.69
CA GLU A 23 44.01 73.46 9.70
C GLU A 23 42.48 73.64 9.52
N GLU A 24 42.02 74.83 9.14
CA GLU A 24 40.61 75.08 8.82
C GLU A 24 40.15 74.33 7.57
N ILE A 25 41.00 74.21 6.55
CA ILE A 25 40.70 73.42 5.34
C ILE A 25 40.61 71.93 5.69
N GLN A 26 41.53 71.40 6.49
CA GLN A 26 41.50 70.00 6.92
C GLN A 26 40.28 69.68 7.78
N ARG A 27 39.89 70.58 8.70
CA ARG A 27 38.67 70.42 9.51
C ARG A 27 37.42 70.41 8.64
N GLU A 28 37.34 71.30 7.65
CA GLU A 28 36.22 71.34 6.70
C GLU A 28 36.14 70.04 5.86
N GLN A 29 37.28 69.54 5.35
CA GLN A 29 37.33 68.26 4.64
C GLN A 29 36.91 67.06 5.51
N VAL A 30 37.27 67.06 6.79
CA VAL A 30 36.84 66.02 7.74
C VAL A 30 35.34 66.11 7.99
N VAL A 31 34.78 67.33 8.16
CA VAL A 31 33.34 67.53 8.31
C VAL A 31 32.59 67.11 7.04
N ASP A 32 33.11 67.43 5.86
CA ASP A 32 32.55 67.01 4.58
C ASP A 32 32.56 65.49 4.44
N ASN A 33 33.69 64.83 4.75
CA ASN A 33 33.77 63.36 4.74
C ASN A 33 32.82 62.71 5.76
N ILE A 34 32.70 63.27 6.97
CA ILE A 34 31.74 62.80 7.97
C ILE A 34 30.31 62.98 7.45
N SER A 35 30.00 64.09 6.79
CA SER A 35 28.68 64.35 6.22
C SER A 35 28.33 63.35 5.11
N ILE A 36 29.30 63.02 4.24
CA ILE A 36 29.15 62.01 3.19
C ILE A 36 28.92 60.63 3.83
N GLN A 37 29.76 60.24 4.80
CA GLN A 37 29.61 58.98 5.53
C GLN A 37 28.28 58.89 6.29
N MET A 38 27.79 60.01 6.84
CA MET A 38 26.50 60.07 7.52
C MET A 38 25.35 59.83 6.54
N VAL A 39 25.39 60.45 5.35
CA VAL A 39 24.40 60.24 4.29
C VAL A 39 24.44 58.81 3.77
N GLU A 40 25.63 58.22 3.59
CA GLU A 40 25.78 56.81 3.20
C GLU A 40 25.24 55.85 4.25
N ASN A 41 25.54 56.08 5.53
CA ASN A 41 24.97 55.29 6.62
C ASN A 41 23.44 55.42 6.66
N GLN A 42 22.89 56.63 6.48
CA GLN A 42 21.44 56.83 6.38
C GLN A 42 20.83 56.04 5.22
N LYS A 43 21.48 56.03 4.05
CA LYS A 43 21.04 55.22 2.89
C LYS A 43 21.11 53.72 3.19
N LEU A 44 22.16 53.25 3.84
CA LEU A 44 22.30 51.85 4.26
C LEU A 44 21.21 51.45 5.26
N THR A 45 20.95 52.27 6.27
CA THR A 45 19.88 52.05 7.25
C THR A 45 18.51 52.04 6.57
N ALA A 46 18.24 52.99 5.66
CA ALA A 46 17.00 53.01 4.89
C ALA A 46 16.84 51.75 4.04
N GLY A 47 17.91 51.32 3.35
CA GLY A 47 17.91 50.09 2.57
C GLY A 47 17.71 48.83 3.41
N ALA A 48 18.29 48.77 4.62
CA ALA A 48 18.09 47.68 5.57
C ALA A 48 16.64 47.62 6.05
N ASN A 49 16.03 48.76 6.39
CA ASN A 49 14.63 48.84 6.82
C ASN A 49 13.67 48.38 5.72
N VAL A 50 13.89 48.79 4.46
CA VAL A 50 13.07 48.34 3.32
C VAL A 50 13.19 46.83 3.12
N ARG A 51 14.39 46.26 3.25
CA ARG A 51 14.58 44.80 3.17
C ARG A 51 13.88 44.07 4.31
N LEU A 52 13.93 44.61 5.52
CA LEU A 52 13.25 44.04 6.69
C LEU A 52 11.74 44.02 6.47
N GLN A 53 11.16 45.15 6.02
CA GLN A 53 9.74 45.23 5.66
C GLN A 53 9.35 44.19 4.59
N ASN A 54 10.19 44.00 3.56
CA ASN A 54 9.91 42.99 2.54
C ASN A 54 9.99 41.56 3.09
N ILE A 55 10.90 41.30 4.03
CA ILE A 55 10.99 39.99 4.71
C ILE A 55 9.76 39.75 5.58
N GLU A 56 9.30 40.75 6.34
CA GLU A 56 8.08 40.68 7.15
C GLU A 56 6.85 40.39 6.29
N GLU A 57 6.73 41.06 5.14
CA GLU A 57 5.66 40.81 4.17
C GLU A 57 5.70 39.37 3.63
N ARG A 58 6.88 38.88 3.23
CA ARG A 58 7.07 37.50 2.77
C ARG A 58 6.77 36.47 3.86
N LEU A 59 7.17 36.74 5.11
CA LEU A 59 6.85 35.89 6.25
C LEU A 59 5.35 35.84 6.50
N GLY A 60 4.66 36.97 6.40
CA GLY A 60 3.19 37.04 6.48
C GLY A 60 2.52 36.20 5.39
N MET A 61 2.95 36.37 4.13
CA MET A 61 2.43 35.57 3.02
C MET A 61 2.72 34.07 3.18
N LEU A 62 3.93 33.70 3.59
CA LEU A 62 4.31 32.31 3.79
C LEU A 62 3.50 31.66 4.93
N THR A 63 3.28 32.41 6.02
CA THR A 63 2.44 31.95 7.13
C THR A 63 1.01 31.69 6.66
N GLY A 64 0.43 32.62 5.89
CA GLY A 64 -0.89 32.42 5.29
C GLY A 64 -0.94 31.19 4.37
N GLN A 65 0.05 31.00 3.50
CA GLN A 65 0.13 29.81 2.62
C GLN A 65 0.23 28.50 3.41
N VAL A 66 0.98 28.49 4.52
CA VAL A 66 1.10 27.31 5.39
C VAL A 66 -0.22 27.02 6.09
N GLU A 67 -0.90 28.05 6.61
CA GLU A 67 -2.22 27.90 7.24
C GLU A 67 -3.27 27.39 6.24
N ASP A 68 -3.33 27.97 5.05
CA ASP A 68 -4.24 27.55 3.97
C ASP A 68 -3.97 26.10 3.53
N SER A 69 -2.69 25.76 3.30
CA SER A 69 -2.30 24.39 2.94
C SER A 69 -2.66 23.39 4.03
N ASN A 70 -2.41 23.74 5.29
CA ASN A 70 -2.74 22.89 6.43
C ASN A 70 -4.25 22.73 6.59
N HIS A 71 -5.03 23.80 6.40
CA HIS A 71 -6.49 23.76 6.42
C HIS A 71 -7.04 22.86 5.31
N ASN A 72 -6.60 23.06 4.06
CA ASN A 72 -7.03 22.27 2.91
C ASN A 72 -6.69 20.79 3.08
N THR A 73 -5.48 20.49 3.57
CA THR A 73 -5.05 19.11 3.84
C THR A 73 -5.90 18.48 4.95
N LYS A 74 -6.16 19.23 6.03
CA LYS A 74 -7.00 18.78 7.14
C LYS A 74 -8.43 18.50 6.66
N GLU A 75 -9.02 19.39 5.86
CA GLU A 75 -10.35 19.22 5.30
C GLU A 75 -10.43 17.97 4.40
N GLN A 76 -9.43 17.79 3.52
CA GLN A 76 -9.36 16.61 2.65
C GLN A 76 -9.24 15.31 3.44
N LEU A 77 -8.39 15.28 4.47
CA LEU A 77 -8.25 14.11 5.34
C LEU A 77 -9.55 13.83 6.10
N THR A 78 -10.23 14.85 6.63
CA THR A 78 -11.52 14.67 7.30
C THR A 78 -12.56 14.09 6.34
N LYS A 79 -12.65 14.58 5.10
CA LYS A 79 -13.55 14.01 4.08
C LYS A 79 -13.24 12.54 3.78
N GLN A 80 -11.95 12.20 3.63
CA GLN A 80 -11.53 10.80 3.40
C GLN A 80 -11.86 9.90 4.59
N VAL A 81 -11.67 10.38 5.83
CA VAL A 81 -12.01 9.63 7.04
C VAL A 81 -13.52 9.36 7.12
N GLU A 82 -14.36 10.36 6.84
CA GLU A 82 -15.81 10.17 6.82
C GLU A 82 -16.26 9.19 5.72
N GLU A 83 -15.67 9.29 4.52
CA GLU A 83 -15.95 8.34 3.44
C GLU A 83 -15.54 6.90 3.81
N LEU A 84 -14.36 6.73 4.41
CA LEU A 84 -13.90 5.42 4.89
C LEU A 84 -14.79 4.87 5.99
N LYS A 85 -15.22 5.71 6.93
CA LYS A 85 -16.15 5.33 8.00
C LYS A 85 -17.49 4.85 7.44
N ALA A 86 -18.05 5.57 6.46
CA ALA A 86 -19.27 5.16 5.78
C ALA A 86 -19.11 3.81 5.05
N LYS A 87 -17.96 3.60 4.38
CA LYS A 87 -17.65 2.31 3.74
C LYS A 87 -17.52 1.18 4.75
N ILE A 88 -16.91 1.42 5.91
CA ILE A 88 -16.77 0.43 6.99
C ILE A 88 -18.16 0.01 7.50
N THR A 89 -19.05 0.96 7.81
CA THR A 89 -20.41 0.64 8.25
C THR A 89 -21.17 -0.19 7.22
N LEU A 90 -21.07 0.14 5.93
CA LEU A 90 -21.72 -0.63 4.87
C LEU A 90 -21.13 -2.05 4.73
N LEU A 91 -19.83 -2.22 4.95
CA LEU A 91 -19.21 -3.55 4.97
C LEU A 91 -19.67 -4.37 6.18
N GLU A 92 -19.75 -3.77 7.37
CA GLU A 92 -20.25 -4.42 8.58
C GLU A 92 -21.72 -4.88 8.42
N GLU A 93 -22.57 -4.07 7.80
CA GLU A 93 -23.95 -4.45 7.48
C GLU A 93 -24.02 -5.62 6.49
N LYS A 94 -23.17 -5.59 5.46
CA LYS A 94 -23.06 -6.69 4.49
C LYS A 94 -22.58 -7.99 5.13
N ASP A 95 -21.62 -7.91 6.04
CA ASP A 95 -21.11 -9.08 6.75
C ASP A 95 -22.19 -9.69 7.65
N LYS A 96 -22.95 -8.87 8.40
CA LYS A 96 -24.13 -9.35 9.15
C LYS A 96 -25.16 -10.04 8.25
N ALA A 97 -25.50 -9.43 7.11
CA ALA A 97 -26.44 -10.02 6.15
C ALA A 97 -25.92 -11.33 5.54
N ASN A 98 -24.60 -11.48 5.39
CA ASN A 98 -23.99 -12.72 4.94
C ASN A 98 -24.02 -13.79 6.03
N ASP A 99 -23.77 -13.44 7.30
CA ASP A 99 -23.87 -14.34 8.44
C ASP A 99 -25.30 -14.87 8.63
N GLU A 100 -26.31 -14.02 8.46
CA GLU A 100 -27.72 -14.43 8.45
C GLU A 100 -28.03 -15.42 7.31
N LYS A 101 -27.46 -15.20 6.11
CA LYS A 101 -27.60 -16.16 5.01
C LYS A 101 -26.90 -17.48 5.30
N LEU A 102 -25.71 -17.43 5.91
CA LEU A 102 -24.95 -18.63 6.29
C LEU A 102 -25.73 -19.46 7.31
N THR A 103 -26.25 -18.84 8.37
CA THR A 103 -27.08 -19.53 9.37
C THR A 103 -28.36 -20.11 8.76
N LYS A 104 -28.99 -19.39 7.82
CA LYS A 104 -30.14 -19.92 7.07
C LYS A 104 -29.75 -21.14 6.23
N ILE A 105 -28.63 -21.10 5.52
CA ILE A 105 -28.13 -22.24 4.75
C ILE A 105 -27.81 -23.42 5.67
N ASP A 106 -27.15 -23.19 6.82
CA ASP A 106 -26.83 -24.23 7.78
C ASP A 106 -28.09 -24.90 8.32
N SER A 107 -29.12 -24.12 8.68
CA SER A 107 -30.41 -24.67 9.11
C SER A 107 -31.12 -25.46 7.99
N GLN A 108 -31.03 -25.01 6.73
CA GLN A 108 -31.56 -25.73 5.58
C GLN A 108 -30.81 -27.03 5.29
N LEU A 109 -29.50 -27.07 5.54
CA LEU A 109 -28.69 -28.28 5.42
C LEU A 109 -29.05 -29.28 6.51
N GLU A 110 -29.21 -28.84 7.76
CA GLU A 110 -29.67 -29.71 8.85
C GLU A 110 -31.08 -30.29 8.58
N GLN A 111 -32.00 -29.46 8.06
CA GLN A 111 -33.33 -29.92 7.68
C GLN A 111 -33.28 -30.94 6.53
N GLN A 112 -32.44 -30.69 5.52
CA GLN A 112 -32.22 -31.64 4.43
C GLN A 112 -31.61 -32.95 4.93
N ASP A 113 -30.63 -32.90 5.84
CA ASP A 113 -30.06 -34.10 6.44
C ASP A 113 -31.11 -34.90 7.23
N LYS A 114 -31.96 -34.24 8.01
CA LYS A 114 -33.07 -34.91 8.72
C LYS A 114 -34.10 -35.51 7.75
N TYR A 115 -34.43 -34.81 6.68
CA TYR A 115 -35.33 -35.32 5.64
C TYR A 115 -34.72 -36.53 4.92
N LEU A 116 -33.44 -36.45 4.54
CA LEU A 116 -32.70 -37.55 3.95
C LEU A 116 -32.66 -38.76 4.89
N GLN A 117 -32.41 -38.57 6.19
CA GLN A 117 -32.45 -39.66 7.17
C GLN A 117 -33.84 -40.31 7.28
N LYS A 118 -34.91 -39.50 7.25
CA LYS A 118 -36.30 -39.99 7.26
C LYS A 118 -36.67 -40.73 5.96
N LEU A 119 -36.21 -40.22 4.81
CA LEU A 119 -36.40 -40.86 3.51
C LEU A 119 -35.59 -42.17 3.42
N LEU A 120 -34.35 -42.16 3.89
CA LEU A 120 -33.50 -43.34 3.94
C LEU A 120 -34.04 -44.40 4.91
N SER A 121 -34.61 -44.02 6.06
CA SER A 121 -35.23 -44.98 6.98
C SER A 121 -36.52 -45.60 6.44
N THR A 122 -37.30 -44.83 5.68
CA THR A 122 -38.52 -45.31 5.01
C THR A 122 -38.25 -46.13 3.74
N LEU A 123 -37.15 -45.86 3.03
CA LEU A 123 -36.66 -46.68 1.92
C LEU A 123 -35.91 -47.93 2.41
N SER A 124 -35.19 -47.83 3.53
CA SER A 124 -34.47 -48.93 4.18
C SER A 124 -35.41 -50.02 4.73
N SER A 125 -36.66 -49.70 5.08
CA SER A 125 -37.63 -50.70 5.51
C SER A 125 -38.21 -51.53 4.36
N LYS A 126 -37.96 -51.14 3.09
CA LYS A 126 -38.46 -51.83 1.88
C LYS A 126 -37.36 -52.51 1.05
N THR A 127 -36.09 -52.33 1.40
CA THR A 127 -34.96 -52.98 0.73
C THR A 127 -33.93 -53.44 1.75
N SER A 128 -34.16 -54.64 2.30
CA SER A 128 -33.13 -55.36 3.02
C SER A 128 -32.02 -55.83 2.06
N SER A 129 -30.78 -55.71 2.53
CA SER A 129 -29.54 -56.25 1.96
C SER A 129 -28.81 -55.41 0.89
N LYS A 130 -28.11 -54.36 1.33
CA LYS A 130 -26.68 -54.21 0.99
C LYS A 130 -25.98 -53.31 2.00
N SER A 131 -25.14 -53.95 2.81
CA SER A 131 -24.01 -53.38 3.57
C SER A 131 -23.75 -51.89 3.32
N SER A 132 -24.17 -51.04 4.25
CA SER A 132 -23.64 -49.68 4.40
C SER A 132 -22.20 -49.80 4.89
N LYS A 133 -21.30 -50.11 3.96
CA LYS A 133 -19.87 -50.11 4.20
C LYS A 133 -19.51 -48.65 4.50
N LYS A 134 -19.35 -48.33 5.79
CA LYS A 134 -18.88 -47.03 6.30
C LYS A 134 -17.79 -46.51 5.35
N GLU A 135 -18.07 -45.43 4.61
CA GLU A 135 -17.10 -44.89 3.65
C GLU A 135 -15.78 -44.65 4.38
N SER A 136 -14.67 -45.04 3.76
CA SER A 136 -13.36 -44.74 4.32
C SER A 136 -13.24 -43.21 4.49
N PRO A 137 -12.56 -42.71 5.53
CA PRO A 137 -12.30 -41.27 5.66
C PRO A 137 -11.69 -40.64 4.41
N TYR A 138 -10.91 -41.42 3.65
CA TYR A 138 -10.41 -40.99 2.34
C TYR A 138 -11.51 -40.82 1.30
N GLN A 139 -12.44 -41.77 1.19
CA GLN A 139 -13.56 -41.70 0.25
C GLN A 139 -14.48 -40.54 0.59
N GLU A 140 -14.76 -40.32 1.88
CA GLU A 140 -15.58 -39.19 2.33
C GLU A 140 -14.93 -37.84 1.94
N ALA A 141 -13.62 -37.69 2.17
CA ALA A 141 -12.88 -36.49 1.78
C ALA A 141 -12.89 -36.27 0.26
N MET A 142 -12.72 -37.33 -0.54
CA MET A 142 -12.79 -37.24 -1.99
C MET A 142 -14.20 -36.91 -2.48
N SER A 143 -15.24 -37.48 -1.84
CA SER A 143 -16.65 -37.23 -2.13
C SER A 143 -17.02 -35.78 -1.87
N ALA A 144 -16.65 -35.25 -0.69
CA ALA A 144 -16.84 -33.85 -0.34
C ALA A 144 -16.15 -32.91 -1.36
N TYR A 145 -14.93 -33.24 -1.79
CA TYR A 145 -14.21 -32.48 -2.81
C TYR A 145 -14.92 -32.53 -4.17
N SER A 146 -15.35 -33.71 -4.63
CA SER A 146 -16.04 -33.85 -5.93
C SER A 146 -17.42 -33.20 -5.95
N SER A 147 -18.09 -33.13 -4.80
CA SER A 147 -19.40 -32.47 -4.65
C SER A 147 -19.27 -30.94 -4.54
N GLY A 148 -18.06 -30.38 -4.63
CA GLY A 148 -17.81 -28.94 -4.58
C GLY A 148 -17.92 -28.33 -3.18
N ASN A 149 -18.10 -29.13 -2.13
CA ASN A 149 -18.09 -28.64 -0.76
C ASN A 149 -16.63 -28.49 -0.27
N TYR A 150 -15.93 -27.48 -0.82
CA TYR A 150 -14.50 -27.28 -0.59
C TYR A 150 -14.16 -26.92 0.87
N LYS A 151 -15.10 -26.34 1.64
CA LYS A 151 -14.91 -26.08 3.07
C LYS A 151 -14.89 -27.40 3.87
N LYS A 152 -15.88 -28.28 3.66
CA LYS A 152 -15.90 -29.63 4.27
C LYS A 152 -14.73 -30.48 3.78
N ALA A 153 -14.45 -30.44 2.48
CA ALA A 153 -13.35 -31.18 1.88
C ALA A 153 -12.01 -30.77 2.49
N GLN A 154 -11.74 -29.48 2.68
CA GLN A 154 -10.50 -29.01 3.27
C GLN A 154 -10.30 -29.60 4.68
N ALA A 155 -11.31 -29.55 5.55
CA ALA A 155 -11.22 -30.12 6.90
C ALA A 155 -10.95 -31.63 6.88
N LEU A 156 -11.70 -32.39 6.07
CA LEU A 156 -11.52 -33.84 5.95
C LEU A 156 -10.14 -34.20 5.36
N LEU A 157 -9.68 -33.48 4.35
CA LEU A 157 -8.39 -33.71 3.71
C LEU A 157 -7.22 -33.35 4.65
N GLN A 158 -7.34 -32.31 5.48
CA GLN A 158 -6.33 -31.96 6.49
C GLN A 158 -6.17 -33.08 7.52
N ALA A 159 -7.28 -33.68 7.95
CA ALA A 159 -7.25 -34.84 8.85
C ALA A 159 -6.63 -36.09 8.21
N LEU A 160 -6.53 -36.15 6.88
CA LEU A 160 -5.85 -37.23 6.15
C LEU A 160 -4.37 -36.93 5.91
N GLU A 161 -4.00 -35.66 5.79
CA GLU A 161 -2.62 -35.23 5.53
C GLU A 161 -1.67 -35.66 6.65
N SER A 162 -2.13 -35.67 7.90
CA SER A 162 -1.35 -36.09 9.08
C SER A 162 -1.28 -37.61 9.29
N LYS A 163 -2.03 -38.41 8.51
CA LYS A 163 -2.10 -39.88 8.69
C LYS A 163 -1.02 -40.59 7.88
N SER A 164 -0.19 -41.38 8.54
CA SER A 164 0.87 -42.20 7.93
C SER A 164 0.33 -43.26 6.94
N SER A 165 -0.94 -43.63 7.05
CA SER A 165 -1.62 -44.53 6.10
C SER A 165 -1.81 -43.90 4.71
N ILE A 166 -1.79 -42.57 4.60
CA ILE A 166 -1.95 -41.84 3.34
C ILE A 166 -0.57 -41.56 2.74
N LYS A 167 -0.18 -42.37 1.74
CA LYS A 167 1.15 -42.31 1.12
C LYS A 167 1.11 -42.38 -0.40
N GLY A 168 2.25 -42.11 -1.04
CA GLY A 168 2.43 -42.20 -2.48
C GLY A 168 1.38 -41.40 -3.26
N LYS A 169 0.73 -42.04 -4.24
CA LYS A 169 -0.27 -41.40 -5.13
C LYS A 169 -1.48 -40.84 -4.37
N GLN A 170 -1.90 -41.46 -3.27
CA GLN A 170 -3.02 -40.95 -2.46
C GLN A 170 -2.64 -39.65 -1.76
N ARG A 171 -1.43 -39.59 -1.18
CA ARG A 171 -0.90 -38.38 -0.55
C ARG A 171 -0.75 -37.24 -1.56
N ALA A 172 -0.22 -37.53 -2.76
CA ALA A 172 -0.15 -36.55 -3.84
C ALA A 172 -1.55 -36.00 -4.22
N ARG A 173 -2.58 -36.86 -4.29
CA ARG A 173 -3.96 -36.40 -4.55
C ARG A 173 -4.51 -35.55 -3.41
N VAL A 174 -4.25 -35.94 -2.15
CA VAL A 174 -4.69 -35.18 -0.97
C VAL A 174 -4.07 -33.79 -0.96
N LEU A 175 -2.75 -33.67 -1.14
CA LEU A 175 -2.06 -32.37 -1.20
C LEU A 175 -2.58 -31.49 -2.35
N HIS A 176 -2.80 -32.09 -3.52
CA HIS A 176 -3.40 -31.37 -4.65
C HIS A 176 -4.79 -30.83 -4.32
N ASN A 177 -5.67 -31.69 -3.78
CA ASN A 177 -7.04 -31.30 -3.45
C ASN A 177 -7.11 -30.32 -2.29
N LEU A 178 -6.16 -30.36 -1.35
CA LEU A 178 -5.98 -29.35 -0.31
C LEU A 178 -5.62 -27.99 -0.91
N GLY A 179 -4.62 -27.95 -1.79
CA GLY A 179 -4.24 -26.73 -2.48
C GLY A 179 -5.39 -26.14 -3.30
N MET A 180 -6.14 -26.98 -4.02
CA MET A 180 -7.32 -26.56 -4.78
C MET A 180 -8.46 -26.05 -3.89
N SER A 181 -8.78 -26.77 -2.81
CA SER A 181 -9.81 -26.35 -1.85
C SER A 181 -9.45 -25.00 -1.22
N ALA A 182 -8.20 -24.85 -0.78
CA ALA A 182 -7.69 -23.61 -0.21
C ALA A 182 -7.73 -22.45 -1.23
N TYR A 183 -7.33 -22.69 -2.48
CA TYR A 183 -7.41 -21.70 -3.55
C TYR A 183 -8.85 -21.21 -3.81
N ILE A 184 -9.82 -22.14 -3.81
CA ILE A 184 -11.23 -21.83 -4.05
C ILE A 184 -11.81 -21.06 -2.85
N ASN A 185 -11.46 -21.47 -1.63
CA ASN A 185 -11.82 -20.78 -0.39
C ASN A 185 -11.07 -19.45 -0.18
N LYS A 186 -10.22 -19.03 -1.13
CA LYS A 186 -9.38 -17.81 -1.07
C LYS A 186 -8.35 -17.80 0.07
N ASN A 187 -8.06 -18.95 0.65
CA ASN A 187 -6.97 -19.16 1.62
C ASN A 187 -5.64 -19.28 0.87
N ASN A 188 -5.14 -18.16 0.34
CA ASN A 188 -3.99 -18.15 -0.57
C ASN A 188 -2.70 -18.68 0.08
N ASN A 189 -2.46 -18.41 1.37
CA ASN A 189 -1.28 -18.90 2.07
C ASN A 189 -1.25 -20.44 2.13
N ASP A 190 -2.35 -21.06 2.55
CA ASP A 190 -2.52 -22.52 2.60
C ASP A 190 -2.37 -23.14 1.20
N ALA A 191 -2.98 -22.51 0.18
CA ALA A 191 -2.88 -22.99 -1.19
C ALA A 191 -1.41 -23.03 -1.66
N THR A 192 -0.64 -21.98 -1.39
CA THR A 192 0.79 -21.93 -1.69
C THR A 192 1.55 -23.06 -0.98
N VAL A 193 1.28 -23.28 0.31
CA VAL A 193 1.92 -24.36 1.09
C VAL A 193 1.64 -25.73 0.48
N PHE A 194 0.37 -26.07 0.23
CA PHE A 194 0.00 -27.40 -0.23
C PHE A 194 0.47 -27.69 -1.66
N PHE A 195 0.41 -26.71 -2.57
CA PHE A 195 0.95 -26.90 -3.93
C PHE A 195 2.48 -27.01 -3.93
N SER A 196 3.18 -26.23 -3.08
CA SER A 196 4.63 -26.34 -2.94
C SER A 196 5.01 -27.71 -2.38
N LYS A 197 4.31 -28.17 -1.33
CA LYS A 197 4.51 -29.50 -0.74
C LYS A 197 4.27 -30.61 -1.74
N LEU A 198 3.23 -30.49 -2.58
CA LEU A 198 2.95 -31.44 -3.66
C LEU A 198 4.13 -31.53 -4.65
N PHE A 199 4.65 -30.39 -5.10
CA PHE A 199 5.75 -30.36 -6.07
C PHE A 199 7.06 -30.90 -5.47
N THR A 200 7.36 -30.55 -4.21
CA THR A 200 8.57 -30.97 -3.51
C THR A 200 8.54 -32.45 -3.13
N GLU A 201 7.45 -32.94 -2.55
CA GLU A 201 7.34 -34.34 -2.11
C GLU A 201 7.06 -35.31 -3.27
N PHE A 202 6.36 -34.85 -4.31
CA PHE A 202 5.92 -35.69 -5.42
C PHE A 202 6.22 -35.05 -6.78
N PRO A 203 7.50 -34.77 -7.12
CA PRO A 203 7.87 -34.00 -8.32
C PRO A 203 7.41 -34.64 -9.65
N LYS A 204 7.24 -35.98 -9.68
CA LYS A 204 6.75 -36.73 -10.84
C LYS A 204 5.23 -36.92 -10.89
N SER A 205 4.48 -36.30 -9.98
CA SER A 205 3.02 -36.43 -9.90
C SER A 205 2.33 -35.79 -11.11
N ASN A 206 1.35 -36.49 -11.69
CA ASN A 206 0.50 -35.94 -12.74
C ASN A 206 -0.35 -34.74 -12.26
N TYR A 207 -0.48 -34.55 -10.95
CA TYR A 207 -1.14 -33.39 -10.35
C TYR A 207 -0.30 -32.12 -10.42
N ASN A 208 1.03 -32.20 -10.61
CA ASN A 208 1.90 -31.02 -10.58
C ASN A 208 1.63 -30.04 -11.70
N ALA A 209 1.26 -30.50 -12.90
CA ALA A 209 0.92 -29.58 -13.98
C ALA A 209 -0.30 -28.72 -13.62
N ASN A 210 -1.26 -29.26 -12.85
CA ASN A 210 -2.37 -28.47 -12.34
C ASN A 210 -1.97 -27.66 -11.11
N GLY A 211 -1.23 -28.26 -10.18
CA GLY A 211 -0.76 -27.62 -8.95
C GLY A 211 0.10 -26.39 -9.21
N LEU A 212 1.09 -26.46 -10.11
CA LEU A 212 1.94 -25.32 -10.47
C LEU A 212 1.13 -24.20 -11.14
N LEU A 213 0.15 -24.52 -11.98
CA LEU A 213 -0.71 -23.51 -12.61
C LEU A 213 -1.48 -22.72 -11.55
N TYR A 214 -2.08 -23.43 -10.59
CA TYR A 214 -2.84 -22.79 -9.52
C TYR A 214 -1.94 -22.14 -8.48
N LEU A 215 -0.76 -22.67 -8.21
CA LEU A 215 0.27 -22.00 -7.41
C LEU A 215 0.62 -20.64 -8.02
N SER A 216 0.89 -20.56 -9.33
CA SER A 216 1.14 -19.27 -10.00
C SER A 216 -0.04 -18.31 -9.85
N LYS A 217 -1.28 -18.78 -10.04
CA LYS A 217 -2.48 -17.95 -9.82
C LYS A 217 -2.60 -17.47 -8.37
N THR A 218 -2.26 -18.31 -7.40
CA THR A 218 -2.22 -17.96 -5.97
C THR A 218 -1.16 -16.90 -5.69
N LEU A 219 0.06 -17.09 -6.19
CA LEU A 219 1.17 -16.14 -6.05
C LEU A 219 0.81 -14.78 -6.65
N LYS A 220 0.14 -14.77 -7.81
CA LYS A 220 -0.40 -13.53 -8.40
C LYS A 220 -1.40 -12.83 -7.46
N ARG A 221 -2.31 -13.57 -6.81
CA ARG A 221 -3.25 -13.00 -5.82
C ARG A 221 -2.53 -12.42 -4.59
N LEU A 222 -1.33 -12.91 -4.30
CA LEU A 222 -0.47 -12.42 -3.22
C LEU A 222 0.49 -11.31 -3.69
N ASN A 223 0.31 -10.77 -4.91
CA ASN A 223 1.19 -9.77 -5.53
C ASN A 223 2.66 -10.24 -5.70
N GLN A 224 2.88 -11.55 -5.78
CA GLN A 224 4.18 -12.18 -5.98
C GLN A 224 4.38 -12.54 -7.47
N SER A 225 4.41 -11.52 -8.33
CA SER A 225 4.40 -11.70 -9.80
C SER A 225 5.63 -12.43 -10.35
N GLU A 226 6.83 -12.13 -9.84
CA GLU A 226 8.07 -12.80 -10.27
C GLU A 226 8.04 -14.30 -9.95
N GLN A 227 7.61 -14.67 -8.74
CA GLN A 227 7.44 -16.06 -8.36
C GLN A 227 6.34 -16.73 -9.19
N ALA A 228 5.26 -16.02 -9.48
CA ALA A 228 4.19 -16.51 -10.34
C ALA A 228 4.69 -16.83 -11.76
N LYS A 229 5.56 -15.98 -12.33
CA LYS A 229 6.22 -16.17 -13.62
C LYS A 229 7.13 -17.40 -13.62
N GLN A 230 8.04 -17.48 -12.66
CA GLN A 230 8.96 -18.63 -12.51
C GLN A 230 8.19 -19.96 -12.37
N THR A 231 7.07 -19.94 -11.64
CA THR A 231 6.22 -21.13 -11.46
C THR A 231 5.59 -21.60 -12.79
N LEU A 232 5.17 -20.67 -13.66
CA LEU A 232 4.63 -21.02 -14.99
C LEU A 232 5.72 -21.53 -15.92
N GLU A 233 6.91 -20.95 -15.88
CA GLU A 233 8.07 -21.43 -16.64
C GLU A 233 8.44 -22.86 -16.24
N GLU A 234 8.47 -23.15 -14.94
CA GLU A 234 8.74 -24.51 -14.43
C GLU A 234 7.64 -25.50 -14.85
N LEU A 235 6.36 -25.09 -14.86
CA LEU A 235 5.27 -25.91 -15.40
C LEU A 235 5.52 -26.26 -16.86
N ILE A 236 5.84 -25.28 -17.70
CA ILE A 236 6.05 -25.47 -19.14
C ILE A 236 7.26 -26.38 -19.38
N LYS A 237 8.33 -26.18 -18.61
CA LYS A 237 9.58 -26.96 -18.71
C LYS A 237 9.40 -28.42 -18.26
N ARG A 238 8.76 -28.66 -17.11
CA ARG A 238 8.63 -30.00 -16.52
C ARG A 238 7.48 -30.81 -17.11
N PHE A 239 6.42 -30.14 -17.56
CA PHE A 239 5.20 -30.80 -18.05
C PHE A 239 4.79 -30.32 -19.45
N PRO A 240 5.69 -30.38 -20.46
CA PRO A 240 5.48 -29.77 -21.77
C PRO A 240 4.26 -30.32 -22.53
N ASN A 241 3.88 -31.58 -22.27
CA ASN A 241 2.74 -32.24 -22.91
C ASN A 241 1.42 -32.07 -22.14
N SER A 242 1.40 -31.30 -21.05
CA SER A 242 0.18 -31.10 -20.26
C SER A 242 -0.79 -30.16 -20.96
N LYS A 243 -2.09 -30.47 -20.85
CA LYS A 243 -3.19 -29.57 -21.27
C LYS A 243 -3.11 -28.19 -20.61
N LYS A 244 -2.39 -28.05 -19.50
CA LYS A 244 -2.21 -26.78 -18.76
C LYS A 244 -1.16 -25.85 -19.38
N VAL A 245 -0.30 -26.34 -20.29
CA VAL A 245 0.77 -25.53 -20.90
C VAL A 245 0.23 -24.35 -21.70
N LYS A 246 -0.85 -24.55 -22.46
CA LYS A 246 -1.48 -23.47 -23.23
C LYS A 246 -1.96 -22.33 -22.33
N GLU A 247 -2.62 -22.68 -21.22
CA GLU A 247 -3.09 -21.71 -20.23
C GLU A 247 -1.91 -21.03 -19.51
N ALA A 248 -0.88 -21.79 -19.16
CA ALA A 248 0.32 -21.27 -18.53
C ALA A 248 1.02 -20.21 -19.40
N LYS A 249 1.22 -20.49 -20.69
CA LYS A 249 1.78 -19.51 -21.65
C LYS A 249 0.92 -18.24 -21.75
N SER A 250 -0.40 -18.39 -21.76
CA SER A 250 -1.33 -17.25 -21.81
C SER A 250 -1.27 -16.39 -20.55
N LEU A 251 -1.16 -17.00 -19.37
CA LEU A 251 -0.99 -16.27 -18.12
C LEU A 251 0.37 -15.58 -18.04
N LEU A 252 1.43 -16.25 -18.49
CA LEU A 252 2.80 -15.73 -18.50
C LEU A 252 2.92 -14.45 -19.34
N ALA A 253 2.22 -14.37 -20.47
CA ALA A 253 2.19 -13.17 -21.31
C ALA A 253 1.43 -11.98 -20.71
N LYS A 254 0.68 -12.19 -19.61
CA LYS A 254 -0.14 -11.17 -18.93
C LYS A 254 0.43 -10.76 -17.56
N LEU A 255 1.50 -11.43 -17.11
CA LEU A 255 2.25 -11.10 -15.91
C LEU A 255 3.38 -10.14 -16.29
#